data_AF-A0A843E8L7-F1
#
_entry.id   AF-A0A843E8L7-F1
#
_cell.length_a   1.000
_cell.length_b   1.000
_cell.length_c   1.000
_cell.angle_alpha   90.00
_cell.angle_beta   90.00
_cell.angle_gamma   90.00
#
_symmetry.space_group_name_H-M   'P 1'
#
loop_
_entity.id
_entity.type
_entity.pdbx_description
1 polymer ?
#
loop_
_entity_poly.entity_id
_entity_poly.type
_entity_poly.pdbx_seq_one_letter_code
_entity_poly.pdbx_strand_id
1 'polypeptide(L)'
;MDSQHYPKCFVRSFLAGMAIGLGGAVLLGTMGINPELKWVGAILFSIGLFTVFTFGLDLYTGKVGYMFDDKPWTYGIDLLIMLVGNFFGTMFIAFCMPMADQF
;
A
#
# COMPACT_ATOMS: atom_id res chain seq x y z
N MET A 1 7.10 -1.80 -25.41
CA MET A 1 6.17 -1.63 -24.28
C MET A 1 5.02 -2.56 -24.54
N ASP A 2 4.98 -3.71 -23.85
CA ASP A 2 3.93 -4.70 -24.06
C ASP A 2 2.62 -4.23 -23.42
N SER A 3 1.50 -4.32 -24.13
CA SER A 3 0.16 -3.92 -23.64
C SER A 3 -0.24 -4.65 -22.34
N GLN A 4 0.39 -5.80 -22.06
CA GLN A 4 0.23 -6.60 -20.85
C GLN A 4 0.94 -6.03 -19.60
N HIS A 5 1.75 -4.98 -19.73
CA HIS A 5 2.52 -4.40 -18.63
C HIS A 5 1.65 -3.61 -17.64
N TYR A 6 0.82 -2.70 -18.16
CA TYR A 6 -0.05 -1.83 -17.37
C TYR A 6 -1.05 -2.58 -16.47
N PRO A 7 -1.78 -3.62 -16.93
CA PRO A 7 -2.71 -4.34 -16.06
C PRO A 7 -2.00 -5.08 -14.93
N LYS A 8 -0.81 -5.65 -15.20
CA LYS A 8 0.00 -6.32 -14.17
C LYS A 8 0.51 -5.34 -13.12
N CYS A 9 1.00 -4.17 -13.56
CA CYS A 9 1.40 -3.07 -12.69
C CYS A 9 0.23 -2.64 -11.79
N PHE A 10 -0.94 -2.41 -12.38
CA PHE A 10 -2.13 -2.02 -11.64
C PHE A 10 -2.54 -3.05 -10.58
N VAL A 11 -2.59 -4.35 -10.92
CA VAL A 11 -2.96 -5.42 -9.97
C VAL A 11 -1.95 -5.48 -8.81
N ARG A 12 -0.65 -5.41 -9.08
CA ARG A 12 0.38 -5.42 -8.03
C ARG A 12 0.29 -4.18 -7.15
N SER A 13 -0.01 -3.02 -7.71
CA SER A 13 -0.22 -1.79 -6.95
C SER A 13 -1.50 -1.81 -6.13
N PHE A 14 -2.58 -2.39 -6.67
CA PHE A 14 -3.81 -2.58 -5.92
C PHE A 14 -3.57 -3.48 -4.70
N LEU A 15 -2.89 -4.62 -4.88
CA LEU A 15 -2.53 -5.53 -3.78
C LEU A 15 -1.58 -4.87 -2.77
N ALA A 16 -0.61 -4.06 -3.22
CA ALA A 16 0.24 -3.27 -2.33
C ALA A 16 -0.60 -2.29 -1.49
N GLY A 17 -1.56 -1.60 -2.11
CA GLY A 17 -2.49 -0.70 -1.43
C GLY A 17 -3.30 -1.43 -0.37
N MET A 18 -3.81 -2.63 -0.67
CA MET A 18 -4.53 -3.45 0.31
C MET A 18 -3.65 -3.84 1.50
N ALA A 19 -2.41 -4.30 1.25
CA ALA A 19 -1.50 -4.70 2.32
C ALA A 19 -1.17 -3.54 3.27
N ILE A 20 -0.92 -2.35 2.74
CA ILE A 20 -0.65 -1.15 3.54
C ILE A 20 -1.92 -0.63 4.22
N GLY A 21 -3.07 -0.69 3.56
CA GLY A 21 -4.36 -0.35 4.16
C GLY A 21 -4.68 -1.20 5.39
N LEU A 22 -4.46 -2.51 5.29
CA LEU A 22 -4.63 -3.45 6.42
C LEU A 22 -3.65 -3.15 7.55
N GLY A 23 -2.36 -2.99 7.23
CA GLY A 23 -1.36 -2.65 8.23
C GLY A 23 -1.70 -1.34 8.95
N GLY A 24 -2.09 -0.31 8.20
CA GLY A 24 -2.44 1.00 8.73
C GLY A 24 -3.65 0.94 9.66
N ALA A 25 -4.66 0.15 9.29
CA ALA A 25 -5.82 -0.07 10.14
C ALA A 25 -5.48 -0.79 11.45
N VAL A 26 -4.58 -1.79 11.42
CA VAL A 26 -4.09 -2.46 12.64
C VAL A 26 -3.34 -1.48 13.54
N LEU A 27 -2.46 -0.64 12.97
CA LEU A 27 -1.75 0.39 13.72
C LEU A 27 -2.72 1.37 14.39
N LEU A 28 -3.72 1.87 13.65
CA LEU A 28 -4.73 2.78 14.20
C LEU A 28 -5.61 2.10 15.24
N GLY A 29 -6.03 0.85 15.01
CA GLY A 29 -6.84 0.08 15.95
C GLY A 29 -6.12 -0.15 17.28
N THR A 30 -4.83 -0.55 17.24
CA THR A 30 -4.04 -0.70 18.47
C THR A 30 -3.84 0.61 19.22
N MET A 31 -3.64 1.72 18.49
CA MET A 31 -3.56 3.06 19.08
C MET A 31 -4.89 3.51 19.70
N GLY A 32 -6.03 3.16 19.11
CA GLY A 32 -7.36 3.46 19.64
C GLY A 32 -7.73 2.65 20.89
N ILE A 33 -7.27 1.40 21.00
CA ILE A 33 -7.50 0.55 22.18
C ILE A 33 -6.68 1.05 23.37
N ASN A 34 -5.37 1.22 23.19
CA ASN A 34 -4.48 1.71 24.25
C ASN A 34 -3.23 2.36 23.63
N PRO A 35 -2.95 3.65 23.91
CA PRO A 35 -1.77 4.34 23.40
C PRO A 35 -0.44 3.64 23.72
N GLU A 36 -0.36 2.89 24.83
CA GLU A 36 0.86 2.17 25.20
C GLU A 36 1.13 0.94 24.32
N LEU A 37 0.13 0.45 23.57
CA LEU A 37 0.28 -0.66 22.61
C LEU A 37 0.71 -0.20 21.21
N LYS A 38 0.97 1.09 20.99
CA LYS A 38 1.40 1.63 19.69
C LYS A 38 2.58 0.88 19.07
N TRP A 39 3.53 0.42 19.89
CA TRP A 39 4.69 -0.34 19.40
C TRP A 39 4.29 -1.70 18.83
N VAL A 40 3.26 -2.37 19.37
CA VAL A 40 2.71 -3.62 18.83
C VAL A 40 2.11 -3.36 17.45
N GLY A 41 1.31 -2.30 17.32
CA GLY A 41 0.75 -1.87 16.04
C GLY A 41 1.83 -1.57 15.00
N ALA A 42 2.93 -0.93 15.42
CA ALA A 42 4.05 -0.61 14.53
C ALA A 42 4.79 -1.86 14.04
N ILE A 43 4.97 -2.88 14.88
CA ILE A 43 5.57 -4.17 14.50
C ILE A 43 4.65 -4.87 13.49
N LEU A 44 3.34 -4.90 13.73
CA LEU A 44 2.37 -5.50 12.80
C LEU A 44 2.31 -4.74 11.47
N PHE A 45 2.40 -3.41 11.50
CA PHE A 45 2.53 -2.59 10.28
C PHE A 45 3.79 -2.95 9.49
N SER A 46 4.91 -3.20 10.17
CA SER A 46 6.16 -3.63 9.53
C SER A 46 6.02 -4.97 8.80
N ILE A 47 5.23 -5.91 9.33
CA ILE A 47 4.90 -7.17 8.63
C ILE A 47 4.12 -6.89 7.33
N GLY A 48 3.24 -5.89 7.32
CA GLY A 48 2.56 -5.42 6.11
C GLY A 48 3.55 -4.90 5.05
N LEU A 49 4.53 -4.09 5.45
CA LEU A 49 5.61 -3.63 4.56
C LEU A 49 6.49 -4.79 4.08
N PHE A 50 6.82 -5.74 4.95
CA PHE A 50 7.60 -6.93 4.59
C PHE A 50 6.87 -7.77 3.54
N THR A 51 5.56 -7.94 3.68
CA THR A 51 4.72 -8.65 2.70
C THR A 51 4.79 -8.00 1.31
N VAL A 52 4.69 -6.68 1.25
CA VAL A 52 4.86 -5.91 -0.01
C VAL A 52 6.24 -6.16 -0.62
N PHE A 53 7.29 -6.22 0.19
CA PHE A 53 8.65 -6.48 -0.26
C PHE A 53 8.84 -7.92 -0.76
N THR A 54 8.41 -8.93 0.00
CA THR A 54 8.59 -10.36 -0.33
C THR A 54 7.84 -10.75 -1.60
N PHE A 55 6.62 -10.25 -1.80
CA PHE A 55 5.86 -10.50 -3.02
C PHE A 55 6.23 -9.56 -4.17
N GLY A 56 7.15 -8.61 -3.93
CA GLY A 56 7.58 -7.61 -4.90
C GLY A 56 6.39 -6.80 -5.43
N LEU A 57 5.48 -6.34 -4.57
CA LEU A 57 4.33 -5.56 -5.01
C LEU A 57 4.73 -4.11 -5.34
N ASP A 58 3.93 -3.45 -6.18
CA ASP A 58 4.25 -2.15 -6.74
C ASP A 58 3.72 -1.01 -5.83
N LEU A 59 4.50 -0.68 -4.79
CA LEU A 59 4.20 0.41 -3.85
C LEU A 59 4.85 1.73 -4.30
N TYR A 60 4.04 2.78 -4.43
CA TYR A 60 4.46 4.10 -4.92
C TYR A 60 5.65 4.67 -4.14
N THR A 61 5.58 4.68 -2.81
CA THR A 61 6.64 5.24 -1.96
C THR A 61 7.97 4.50 -2.06
N GLY A 62 7.94 3.20 -2.37
CA GLY A 62 9.15 2.40 -2.61
C GLY A 62 9.76 2.62 -4.00
N LYS A 63 9.02 3.25 -4.93
CA LYS A 63 9.40 3.34 -6.34
C LYS A 63 9.51 4.76 -6.90
N VAL A 64 8.93 5.75 -6.23
CA VAL A 64 8.97 7.16 -6.63
C VAL A 64 10.40 7.70 -6.67
N GLY A 65 11.28 7.23 -5.79
CA GLY A 65 12.69 7.64 -5.74
C GLY A 65 13.47 7.29 -7.01
N TYR A 66 13.11 6.21 -7.71
CA TYR A 66 13.76 5.81 -8.97
C TYR A 66 13.42 6.74 -10.14
N MET A 67 12.48 7.67 -9.99
CA MET A 67 12.20 8.65 -11.04
C MET A 67 13.39 9.60 -11.26
N PHE A 68 14.21 9.81 -10.23
CA PHE A 68 15.38 10.68 -10.27
C PHE A 68 16.65 9.98 -10.75
N ASP A 69 16.59 8.66 -10.99
CA ASP A 69 17.73 7.80 -11.32
C ASP A 69 17.73 7.46 -12.82
N ASP A 70 17.81 8.50 -13.66
CA ASP A 70 17.88 8.45 -15.15
C ASP A 70 16.84 7.55 -15.83
N LYS A 71 15.62 7.48 -15.27
CA LYS A 71 14.54 6.69 -15.86
C LYS A 71 13.82 7.40 -17.00
N PRO A 72 13.30 6.65 -18.00
CA PRO A 72 12.56 7.23 -19.11
C PRO A 72 11.27 7.88 -18.62
N TRP A 73 10.81 8.93 -19.32
CA TRP A 73 9.57 9.67 -18.99
C TRP A 73 8.33 8.77 -18.84
N THR A 74 8.32 7.64 -19.54
CA THR A 74 7.28 6.61 -19.46
C THR A 74 7.12 6.01 -18.06
N TYR A 75 8.16 6.03 -17.22
CA TYR A 75 8.11 5.60 -15.83
C TYR A 75 7.20 6.49 -14.97
N GLY A 76 7.02 7.76 -15.35
CA GLY A 76 6.06 8.65 -14.68
C GLY A 76 4.62 8.18 -14.82
N ILE A 77 4.27 7.57 -15.95
CA ILE A 77 2.94 6.97 -16.17
C ILE A 77 2.77 5.74 -15.29
N ASP A 78 3.80 4.89 -15.19
CA ASP A 78 3.77 3.72 -14.31
C ASP A 78 3.60 4.16 -12.84
N LEU A 79 4.29 5.21 -12.39
CA LEU A 79 4.13 5.76 -11.05
C LEU A 79 2.72 6.29 -10.79
N LEU A 80 2.08 6.92 -11.78
CA LEU A 80 0.70 7.39 -11.65
C LEU A 80 -0.26 6.19 -11.53
N ILE A 81 -0.08 5.16 -12.34
CA ILE A 81 -0.85 3.91 -12.25
C ILE A 81 -0.64 3.26 -10.88
N MET A 82 0.60 3.25 -10.36
CA MET A 82 0.89 2.71 -9.03
C MET A 82 0.19 3.51 -7.94
N LEU A 83 0.22 4.84 -8.01
CA LEU A 83 -0.45 5.72 -7.06
C LEU A 83 -1.96 5.47 -7.04
N VAL A 84 -2.58 5.41 -8.22
CA VAL A 84 -4.01 5.14 -8.38
C VAL A 84 -4.37 3.74 -7.88
N GLY A 85 -3.56 2.72 -8.23
CA GLY A 85 -3.74 1.35 -7.74
C GLY A 85 -3.62 1.26 -6.21
N ASN A 86 -2.58 1.88 -5.62
CA ASN A 86 -2.41 1.93 -4.18
C ASN A 86 -3.60 2.62 -3.49
N PHE A 87 -4.09 3.74 -4.05
CA PHE A 87 -5.24 4.48 -3.53
C PHE A 87 -6.54 3.66 -3.55
N PHE A 88 -6.82 2.96 -4.65
CA PHE A 88 -7.99 2.08 -4.71
C PHE A 88 -7.85 0.86 -3.81
N GLY A 89 -6.65 0.30 -3.67
CA GLY A 89 -6.37 -0.81 -2.77
C GLY A 89 -6.59 -0.43 -1.30
N THR A 90 -6.14 0.76 -0.88
CA THR A 90 -6.39 1.25 0.48
C THR A 90 -7.87 1.59 0.70
N MET A 91 -8.54 2.26 -0.25
CA MET A 91 -9.98 2.51 -0.18
C MET A 91 -10.78 1.22 -0.05
N PHE A 92 -10.42 0.18 -0.82
CA PHE A 92 -11.09 -1.11 -0.74
C PHE A 92 -11.03 -1.70 0.67
N ILE A 93 -9.86 -1.66 1.32
CA ILE A 93 -9.73 -2.11 2.71
C ILE A 93 -10.53 -1.22 3.66
N ALA A 94 -10.54 0.09 3.46
CA ALA A 94 -11.34 1.00 4.27
C ALA A 94 -12.85 0.69 4.17
N PHE A 95 -13.35 0.36 2.97
CA PHE A 95 -14.74 -0.09 2.78
C PHE A 95 -15.02 -1.48 3.37
N CYS A 96 -14.06 -2.40 3.32
CA CYS A 96 -14.21 -3.72 3.94
C CYS A 96 -14.15 -3.67 5.47
N MET A 97 -13.55 -2.63 6.03
CA MET A 97 -13.47 -2.45 7.46
C MET A 97 -14.80 -1.92 7.99
N PRO A 98 -15.43 -2.59 8.97
CA PRO A 98 -16.65 -2.08 9.59
C PRO A 98 -16.35 -0.75 10.29
N MET A 99 -17.28 0.22 10.19
CA MET A 99 -17.20 1.43 11.01
C MET A 99 -17.16 1.02 12.48
N ALA A 100 -16.19 1.55 13.22
CA ALA A 100 -15.95 1.24 14.62
C ALA A 100 -17.06 1.76 15.57
N ASP A 101 -18.16 2.31 15.05
CA ASP A 101 -19.26 2.91 15.80
C ASP A 101 -20.24 1.87 16.38
N GLN A 102 -19.75 0.74 16.89
CA GLN A 102 -20.58 -0.32 17.47
C GLN A 102 -20.14 -0.78 18.88
N PHE A 103 -19.27 -0.03 19.58
CA PHE A 103 -18.97 -0.30 21.00
C PHE A 103 -18.90 0.98 21.83
#